data_AF-A0A930QC40-F1
#
_entry.id   AF-A0A930QC40-F1
#
_cell.length_a   1.000
_cell.length_b   1.000
_cell.length_c   1.000
_cell.angle_alpha   90.00
_cell.angle_beta   90.00
_cell.angle_gamma   90.00
#
_symmetry.space_group_name_H-M   'P 1'
#
loop_
_entity.id
_entity.type
_entity.pdbx_description
1 polymer ?
#
loop_
_entity_poly.entity_id
_entity_poly.type
_entity_poly.pdbx_seq_one_letter_code
_entity_poly.pdbx_strand_id
1 'polypeptide(L)' 'LYLGLDIGAVYGYGADLYNGHTMMGATVGLRGVIDTVSYDVFAAMPIRKPEGFHTSDVTSGFSLGVKF' A
#
# COMPACT_ATOMS: atom_id res chain seq x y z
N LEU A 1 -5.77 -9.58 -11.94
CA LEU A 1 -4.42 -9.09 -11.57
C LEU A 1 -4.41 -7.58 -11.78
N TYR A 2 -3.89 -6.82 -10.83
CA TYR A 2 -3.74 -5.37 -10.91
C TYR A 2 -2.44 -4.91 -10.26
N LEU A 3 -1.95 -3.74 -10.68
CA LEU A 3 -0.81 -3.04 -10.09
C LEU A 3 -1.30 -1.67 -9.60
N GLY A 4 -0.77 -1.23 -8.46
CA GLY A 4 -1.03 0.06 -7.85
C GLY A 4 0.28 0.77 -7.55
N LEU A 5 0.29 2.10 -7.72
CA LEU A 5 1.39 2.97 -7.34
C LEU A 5 0.80 4.16 -6.61
N ASP A 6 1.34 4.48 -5.44
CA ASP A 6 0.95 5.64 -4.66
C ASP A 6 2.19 6.48 -4.29
N ILE A 7 1.97 7.79 -4.23
CA ILE A 7 2.99 8.77 -3.86
C ILE A 7 2.32 9.76 -2.91
N GLY A 8 2.73 9.74 -1.65
CA GLY A 8 2.29 10.68 -0.62
C GLY A 8 3.43 11.62 -0.23
N ALA A 9 3.15 12.92 -0.16
CA ALA A 9 4.11 13.90 0.34
C ALA A 9 3.47 14.81 1.39
N VAL A 10 4.23 15.14 2.45
CA VAL A 10 3.76 15.98 3.56
C VAL A 10 4.56 17.29 3.57
N TYR A 11 3.85 18.42 3.56
CA TYR A 11 4.43 19.77 3.62
C TYR A 11 3.73 20.60 4.71
N GLY A 12 4.49 21.28 5.58
CA GLY A 12 3.95 22.12 6.66
C GLY A 12 5.00 22.60 7.67
N TYR A 13 4.65 23.60 8.50
CA TYR A 13 5.56 24.17 9.52
C TYR A 13 5.88 23.10 10.59
N GLY A 14 7.15 22.68 10.67
CA GLY A 14 7.60 21.54 11.50
C GLY A 14 7.87 20.24 10.72
N ALA A 15 7.62 20.21 9.41
CA ALA A 15 7.96 19.07 8.56
C ALA A 15 9.49 18.91 8.38
N ASP A 16 10.28 19.99 8.53
CA ASP A 16 11.74 19.97 8.44
C ASP A 16 12.44 19.14 9.53
N LEU A 17 11.72 18.77 10.60
CA LEU A 17 12.23 17.92 11.69
C LEU A 17 12.25 16.42 11.34
N TYR A 18 11.52 16.00 10.31
CA TYR A 18 11.44 14.60 9.89
C TYR A 18 12.07 14.48 8.51
N ASN A 19 13.30 13.96 8.48
CA ASN A 19 14.11 13.74 7.30
C ASN A 19 13.37 12.77 6.34
N GLY A 20 12.47 13.30 5.48
CA GLY A 20 11.60 12.45 4.66
C GLY A 20 10.23 13.00 4.28
N HIS A 21 10.16 13.86 3.26
CA HIS A 21 8.91 14.48 2.82
C HIS A 21 8.08 13.66 1.84
N THR A 22 8.56 12.50 1.38
CA THR A 22 7.87 11.72 0.35
C THR A 22 7.95 10.23 0.65
N MET A 23 6.80 9.58 0.64
CA MET A 23 6.65 8.14 0.70
C MET A 23 6.06 7.67 -0.63
N MET A 24 6.68 6.66 -1.23
CA MET A 24 6.16 6.03 -2.45
C MET A 24 5.91 4.56 -2.18
N GLY A 25 4.73 4.05 -2.53
CA GLY A 25 4.35 2.66 -2.42
C GLY A 25 4.05 2.05 -3.79
N ALA A 26 4.33 0.77 -3.93
CA ALA A 26 3.79 -0.09 -4.99
C ALA A 26 2.93 -1.17 -4.38
N THR A 27 1.89 -1.58 -5.11
CA THR A 27 1.01 -2.68 -4.78
C THR A 27 0.84 -3.59 -5.99
N VAL A 28 0.77 -4.89 -5.76
CA VAL A 28 0.31 -5.89 -6.73
C VAL A 28 -0.82 -6.68 -6.08
N GLY A 29 -1.90 -6.94 -6.82
CA GLY A 29 -3.03 -7.67 -6.27
C GLY A 29 -3.81 -8.47 -7.30
N LEU A 30 -4.59 -9.42 -6.80
CA LEU A 30 -5.46 -10.29 -7.56
C LEU A 30 -6.84 -10.26 -6.91
N ARG A 31 -7.81 -9.71 -7.65
CA ARG A 31 -9.21 -9.75 -7.28
C ARG A 31 -10.03 -10.51 -8.29
N GLY A 32 -11.12 -11.13 -7.83
CA GLY A 32 -12.05 -11.86 -8.66
C GLY A 32 -13.33 -12.18 -7.92
N VAL A 33 -14.26 -12.81 -8.65
CA VAL A 33 -15.53 -13.29 -8.13
C VAL A 33 -15.76 -14.70 -8.66
N ILE A 34 -16.12 -15.62 -7.77
CA ILE A 34 -16.56 -16.97 -8.08
C ILE A 34 -17.98 -17.10 -7.55
N ASP A 35 -18.95 -17.10 -8.46
CA ASP A 35 -20.38 -17.15 -8.14
C ASP A 35 -20.81 -16.02 -7.17
N THR A 36 -21.10 -16.34 -5.92
CA THR A 36 -21.46 -15.39 -4.86
C THR A 36 -20.28 -14.90 -4.03
N VAL A 37 -19.10 -15.51 -4.20
CA VAL A 37 -17.91 -15.21 -3.39
C VAL A 37 -16.98 -14.27 -4.14
N SER A 38 -16.70 -13.09 -3.60
CA SER A 38 -15.65 -12.19 -4.06
C SER A 38 -14.37 -12.38 -3.23
N TYR A 39 -13.23 -12.22 -3.88
CA TYR A 39 -11.92 -12.25 -3.22
C TYR A 39 -11.03 -11.12 -3.74
N ASP A 40 -10.18 -10.60 -2.88
CA ASP A 40 -9.06 -9.71 -3.21
C ASP A 40 -7.86 -10.09 -2.36
N VAL A 41 -6.70 -10.32 -2.97
CA VAL A 41 -5.43 -10.60 -2.29
C VAL A 41 -4.38 -9.66 -2.86
N PHE A 42 -3.67 -8.94 -2.01
CA PHE A 42 -2.67 -7.98 -2.44
C PHE A 42 -1.40 -7.99 -1.58
N ALA A 43 -0.29 -7.60 -2.19
CA ALA A 43 0.98 -7.32 -1.54
C ALA A 43 1.45 -5.92 -1.95
N ALA A 44 1.86 -5.13 -0.98
CA ALA A 44 2.32 -3.77 -1.12
C ALA A 44 3.73 -3.65 -0.54
N MET A 45 4.59 -2.91 -1.21
CA MET A 45 5.94 -2.61 -0.75
C MET A 45 6.23 -1.11 -0.91
N PRO A 46 6.94 -0.50 0.05
CA PRO A 46 7.40 0.87 -0.09
C PRO A 46 8.59 0.95 -1.06
N ILE A 47 8.47 1.74 -2.12
CA ILE A 47 9.53 1.99 -3.13
C ILE A 47 10.53 3.04 -2.64
N ARG A 48 10.04 4.12 -2.02
CA ARG A 48 10.90 5.15 -1.40
C ARG A 48 10.51 5.33 0.06
N LYS A 49 11.46 5.03 0.93
CA LYS A 49 11.45 5.33 2.37
C LYS A 49 12.53 6.36 2.66
N PRO A 50 12.25 7.39 3.46
CA PRO A 50 13.29 8.24 4.03
C PRO A 50 14.18 7.46 5.01
N GLU A 51 15.47 7.80 5.05
CA GLU A 51 16.43 7.20 5.99
C GLU A 51 15.96 7.39 7.44
N GLY A 52 15.56 6.30 8.10
CA GLY A 52 15.10 6.29 9.49
C GLY A 52 13.73 5.64 9.72
N PHE A 53 12.92 5.44 8.68
CA PHE A 53 11.61 4.77 8.82
C PHE A 53 11.72 3.24 8.67
N HIS A 54 11.92 2.55 9.80
CA HIS A 54 11.70 1.10 9.90
C HIS A 54 10.20 0.80 9.88
N THR A 55 9.64 0.55 8.70
CA THR A 55 8.40 -0.23 8.58
C THR A 55 8.70 -1.49 7.78
N SER A 56 7.90 -2.54 7.94
CA SER A 56 8.08 -3.84 7.29
C SER A 56 8.37 -3.69 5.78
N ASP A 57 9.24 -4.54 5.25
CA ASP A 57 9.67 -4.47 3.84
C ASP A 57 8.53 -4.76 2.85
N VAL A 58 7.51 -5.50 3.30
CA VAL A 58 6.33 -5.87 2.52
C VAL A 58 5.11 -5.95 3.44
N THR A 59 4.00 -5.33 3.04
CA THR A 59 2.67 -5.45 3.65
C THR A 59 1.81 -6.32 2.74
N SER A 60 1.16 -7.35 3.26
CA SER A 60 0.19 -8.13 2.50
C SER A 60 -1.19 -8.11 3.16
N GLY A 61 -2.23 -8.30 2.36
CA GLY A 61 -3.60 -8.29 2.82
C GLY A 61 -4.49 -9.16 1.94
N PHE A 62 -5.62 -9.58 2.51
CA PHE A 62 -6.67 -10.28 1.78
C PHE A 62 -8.05 -9.82 2.25
N SER A 63 -9.02 -9.91 1.37
CA SER A 63 -10.42 -9.61 1.60
C SER A 63 -11.28 -10.65 0.93
N LEU A 64 -12.36 -11.05 1.60
CA LEU A 64 -13.35 -12.01 1.11
C LEU A 64 -14.74 -11.40 1.31
N GLY A 65 -15.58 -11.50 0.30
CA GLY A 65 -16.98 -11.09 0.37
C GLY A 65 -17.88 -12.22 -0.08
N VAL A 66 -19.08 -12.28 0.50
CA VAL A 66 -20.14 -13.18 0.05
C VAL A 66 -21.36 -12.32 -0.23
N LYS A 67 -21.91 -12.45 -1.43
CA LYS A 67 -23.13 -11.77 -1.86
C LYS A 67 -24.31 -12.70 -1.62
N PHE A 68 -25.27 -12.25 -0.83
CA PHE A 68 -26.55 -12.90 -0.53
C PHE A 68 -27.71 -12.15 -1.16
#